data_AF-A0A0S3QR60-F1
#
_entry.id   AF-A0A0S3QR60-F1
#
_cell.length_a   1.000
_cell.length_b   1.000
_cell.length_c   1.000
_cell.angle_alpha   90.00
_cell.angle_beta   90.00
_cell.angle_gamma   90.00
#
_symmetry.space_group_name_H-M   'P 1'
#
loop_
_entity.id
_entity.type
_entity.pdbx_description
1 polymer ?
#
loop_
_entity_poly.entity_id
_entity_poly.type
_entity_poly.pdbx_seq_one_letter_code
_entity_poly.pdbx_strand_id
1 'polypeptide(L)' 'RNPSNPRQSLIIATDKKAGLNVYDLSGKLRSTLPAGRV' A
#
# COMPACT_ATOMS: atom_id res chain seq x y z
N ARG A 1 5.97 8.82 -0.99
CA ARG A 1 7.44 8.72 -0.84
C ARG A 1 7.82 9.28 0.53
N ASN A 2 8.72 8.63 1.26
CA ASN A 2 9.28 9.17 2.50
C ASN A 2 10.53 10.02 2.16
N PRO A 3 10.52 11.36 2.38
CA PRO A 3 11.65 12.22 2.05
C PRO A 3 12.82 12.10 3.03
N SER A 4 12.59 11.79 4.31
CA SER A 4 13.66 11.64 5.30
C SER A 4 14.40 10.31 5.17
N ASN A 5 13.71 9.27 4.68
CA ASN A 5 14.32 8.00 4.31
C ASN A 5 13.62 7.39 3.09
N PRO A 6 14.13 7.61 1.86
CA PRO A 6 13.51 7.11 0.64
C PRO A 6 13.32 5.59 0.60
N ARG A 7 14.20 4.81 1.25
CA ARG A 7 14.13 3.34 1.32
C ARG A 7 12.93 2.84 2.13
N GLN A 8 12.34 3.70 2.96
CA GLN A 8 11.13 3.40 3.73
C GLN A 8 9.85 3.88 3.02
N SER A 9 9.91 4.20 1.73
CA SER A 9 8.71 4.51 0.96
C SER A 9 7.80 3.29 0.83
N LEU A 10 6.50 3.56 0.70
CA LEU A 10 5.48 2.54 0.54
C LEU A 10 4.85 2.67 -0.85
N ILE A 11 4.43 1.54 -1.39
CA ILE A 11 3.61 1.45 -2.60
C ILE A 11 2.16 1.25 -2.16
N ILE A 12 1.26 2.08 -2.68
CA ILE A 12 -0.18 1.95 -2.46
C ILE A 12 -0.82 1.49 -3.77
N ALA A 13 -1.55 0.40 -3.71
CA ALA A 13 -2.33 -0.13 -4.83
C ALA A 13 -3.80 -0.23 -4.47
N THR A 14 -4.66 -0.04 -5.47
CA THR A 14 -6.11 -0.25 -5.35
C THR A 14 -6.48 -1.61 -5.91
N ASP A 15 -7.24 -2.38 -5.15
CA ASP A 15 -7.93 -3.59 -5.56
C ASP A 15 -9.43 -3.32 -5.65
N LYS A 16 -10.03 -3.54 -6.83
CA LYS A 16 -11.45 -3.27 -7.10
C LYS A 16 -12.43 -4.11 -6.26
N LYS A 17 -11.96 -5.18 -5.62
CA LYS A 17 -12.76 -6.09 -4.79
C LYS A 17 -12.41 -5.99 -3.31
N ALA A 18 -11.13 -5.75 -2.99
CA ALA A 18 -10.59 -5.82 -1.63
C ALA A 18 -10.23 -4.45 -1.01
N GLY A 19 -10.11 -3.38 -1.79
CA GLY A 19 -9.83 -2.04 -1.28
C GLY A 19 -8.39 -1.57 -1.50
N LEU A 20 -7.72 -1.07 -0.46
CA LEU A 20 -6.36 -0.53 -0.56
C LEU A 20 -5.33 -1.50 -0.02
N ASN A 21 -4.28 -1.78 -0.79
CA ASN A 21 -3.15 -2.60 -0.39
C ASN A 21 -1.89 -1.75 -0.25
N VAL A 22 -1.14 -1.98 0.83
CA VAL A 22 0.10 -1.27 1.16
C VAL A 22 1.26 -2.23 1.11
N TYR A 23 2.26 -1.93 0.30
CA TYR A 23 3.46 -2.73 0.14
C TYR A 23 4.71 -1.92 0.50
N ASP A 24 5.77 -2.62 0.90
CA ASP A 24 7.10 -2.03 0.88
C ASP A 24 7.71 -2.04 -0.54
N LEU A 25 8.91 -1.46 -0.66
CA LEU A 25 9.63 -1.42 -1.94
C LEU A 25 10.14 -2.78 -2.43
N SER A 26 10.14 -3.81 -1.58
CA SER A 26 10.45 -5.18 -1.99
C SER A 26 9.22 -5.93 -2.54
N GLY A 27 8.04 -5.29 -2.52
CA GLY A 27 6.78 -5.87 -2.95
C GLY A 27 6.07 -6.70 -1.87
N LYS A 28 6.57 -6.69 -0.62
CA LYS A 28 5.92 -7.41 0.48
C LYS A 28 4.70 -6.65 0.96
N LEU A 29 3.57 -7.36 1.08
CA LEU A 29 2.34 -6.81 1.65
C LEU A 29 2.55 -6.51 3.14
N ARG A 30 2.27 -5.27 3.52
CA ARG A 30 2.33 -4.81 4.91
C ARG A 30 0.97 -4.66 5.55
N SER A 31 -0.03 -4.23 4.78
CA SER A 31 -1.39 -4.01 5.28
C SER A 31 -2.38 -3.97 4.13
N THR A 32 -3.61 -4.39 4.42
CA THR A 32 -4.77 -4.22 3.56
C THR A 32 -5.82 -3.45 4.34
N LEU A 33 -6.32 -2.36 3.75
CA LEU A 33 -7.48 -1.65 4.23
C LEU A 33 -8.67 -2.02 3.36
N PRO A 34 -9.70 -2.70 3.92
CA PRO A 34 -10.93 -2.94 3.19
C PRO A 34 -11.60 -1.60 2.91
N ALA A 35 -11.60 -1.19 1.64
CA ALA A 35 -12.45 -0.13 1.18
C ALA A 35 -13.75 -0.79 0.70
N GLY A 36 -14.81 -0.65 1.49
CA GLY A 36 -16.14 -1.10 1.07
C GLY A 36 -16.48 -0.51 -0.29
N ARG A 37 -17.11 -1.31 -1.16
CA ARG A 37 -17.71 -0.79 -2.39
C ARG A 37 -18.70 0.30 -1.98
N VAL A 38 -18.47 1.54 -2.40
CA VAL A 38 -19.48 2.60 -2.41
C VAL A 38 -20.39 2.43 -3.61
#